data_AF-A0A061N5T3-F1
#
_entry.id   AF-A0A061N5T3-F1
#
_cell.length_a   1.000
_cell.length_b   1.000
_cell.length_c   1.000
_cell.angle_alpha   90.00
_cell.angle_beta   90.00
_cell.angle_gamma   90.00
#
_symmetry.space_group_name_H-M   'P 1'
#
loop_
_entity.id
_entity.type
_entity.pdbx_description
1 polymer ?
#
loop_
_entity_poly.entity_id
_entity_poly.type
_entity_poly.pdbx_seq_one_letter_code
_entity_poly.pdbx_strand_id
1 'polypeptide(L)'
;MVHIKTMTNLAHVCFKMNNNNEGVYYLEEAQTLACEHGLEEYIARCMVLRGLYTMDDLALVEMAIQHLETNNLNFEIKEICEHVSEHYQAKGDYKIAYEYLIKANQSETIERRKGVTIS
;
A
#
# COMPACT_ATOMS: atom_id res chain seq x y z
N MET A 1 7.56 -15.46 4.18
CA MET A 1 7.75 -14.03 3.86
C MET A 1 7.95 -13.78 2.36
N VAL A 2 8.91 -14.42 1.68
CA VAL A 2 9.12 -14.27 0.22
C VAL A 2 7.85 -14.57 -0.58
N HIS A 3 7.11 -15.62 -0.21
CA HIS A 3 5.83 -15.97 -0.86
C HIS A 3 4.80 -14.83 -0.82
N ILE A 4 4.52 -14.26 0.36
CA ILE A 4 3.51 -13.20 0.55
C ILE A 4 3.86 -11.95 -0.28
N LYS A 5 5.14 -11.56 -0.30
CA LYS A 5 5.62 -10.47 -1.14
C LYS A 5 5.40 -10.75 -2.62
N THR A 6 5.76 -11.95 -3.09
CA THR A 6 5.53 -12.37 -4.47
C THR A 6 4.05 -12.28 -4.83
N MET A 7 3.17 -12.79 -3.98
CA MET A 7 1.72 -12.80 -4.22
C MET A 7 1.13 -11.39 -4.27
N THR A 8 1.55 -10.50 -3.37
CA THR A 8 1.14 -9.09 -3.36
C THR A 8 1.58 -8.39 -4.65
N ASN A 9 2.81 -8.63 -5.10
CA ASN A 9 3.35 -8.07 -6.33
C ASN A 9 2.64 -8.62 -7.58
N LEU A 10 2.34 -9.93 -7.61
CA LEU A 10 1.58 -10.54 -8.69
C LEU A 10 0.16 -9.97 -8.76
N ALA A 11 -0.52 -9.83 -7.62
CA ALA A 11 -1.83 -9.19 -7.56
C ALA A 11 -1.80 -7.79 -8.18
N HIS A 12 -0.84 -6.96 -7.76
CA HIS A 12 -0.66 -5.61 -8.30
C HIS A 12 -0.41 -5.61 -9.82
N VAL A 13 0.50 -6.45 -10.31
CA VAL A 13 0.79 -6.55 -11.76
C VAL A 13 -0.44 -6.98 -12.55
N CYS A 14 -1.17 -8.00 -12.07
CA CYS A 14 -2.40 -8.46 -12.70
C CYS A 14 -3.45 -7.34 -12.77
N PHE A 15 -3.63 -6.57 -11.69
CA PHE A 15 -4.54 -5.42 -11.70
C PHE A 15 -4.13 -4.34 -12.71
N LYS A 16 -2.83 -3.99 -12.79
CA LYS A 16 -2.35 -3.03 -13.81
C LYS A 16 -2.57 -3.50 -15.25
N MET A 17 -2.61 -4.81 -15.47
CA MET A 17 -2.89 -5.43 -16.77
C MET A 17 -4.38 -5.64 -17.03
N ASN A 18 -5.28 -5.16 -16.15
CA ASN A 18 -6.72 -5.43 -16.17
C ASN A 18 -7.10 -6.93 -16.07
N ASN A 19 -6.18 -7.77 -15.59
CA ASN A 19 -6.45 -9.18 -15.30
C ASN A 19 -7.00 -9.32 -13.87
N ASN A 20 -8.20 -8.79 -13.65
CA ASN A 20 -8.75 -8.60 -12.31
C ASN A 20 -9.03 -9.92 -11.58
N ASN A 21 -9.45 -10.97 -12.29
CA ASN A 21 -9.76 -12.27 -11.66
C ASN A 21 -8.51 -12.89 -11.02
N GLU A 22 -7.40 -12.89 -11.76
CA GLU A 22 -6.13 -13.41 -11.25
C GLU A 22 -5.54 -12.48 -10.18
N GLY A 23 -5.71 -11.17 -10.34
CA GLY A 23 -5.34 -10.18 -9.34
C GLY A 23 -6.04 -10.41 -7.99
N VAL A 24 -7.34 -10.65 -8.01
CA VAL A 24 -8.13 -10.99 -6.81
C VAL A 24 -7.66 -12.31 -6.21
N TYR A 25 -7.42 -13.34 -7.02
CA TYR A 25 -6.91 -14.63 -6.51
C TYR A 25 -5.62 -14.45 -5.69
N TYR A 26 -4.62 -13.77 -6.26
CA TYR A 26 -3.35 -13.55 -5.58
C TYR A 26 -3.49 -12.64 -4.35
N LEU A 27 -4.38 -11.65 -4.42
CA LEU A 27 -4.66 -10.74 -3.31
C LEU A 27 -5.27 -11.46 -2.11
N GLU A 28 -6.25 -12.34 -2.32
CA GLU A 28 -6.90 -13.11 -1.25
C GLU A 28 -5.91 -14.08 -0.57
N GLU A 29 -5.07 -14.76 -1.35
CA GLU A 29 -4.05 -15.66 -0.81
C GLU A 29 -2.99 -14.87 -0.01
N ALA A 30 -2.52 -13.73 -0.54
CA ALA A 30 -1.57 -12.86 0.14
C ALA A 30 -2.13 -12.34 1.47
N GLN A 31 -3.40 -11.89 1.48
CA GLN A 31 -4.02 -11.36 2.68
C GLN A 31 -4.21 -12.44 3.75
N THR A 32 -4.67 -13.63 3.36
CA THR A 32 -4.86 -14.76 4.29
C THR A 32 -3.55 -15.05 5.03
N LEU A 33 -2.46 -15.23 4.29
CA LEU A 33 -1.15 -15.51 4.85
C LEU A 33 -0.59 -14.34 5.69
N ALA A 34 -0.80 -13.10 5.25
CA ALA A 34 -0.36 -11.92 5.99
C ALA A 34 -1.05 -11.83 7.36
N CYS A 35 -2.37 -12.08 7.40
CA CYS A 35 -3.15 -12.14 8.63
C CYS A 35 -2.71 -13.30 9.54
N GLU A 36 -2.51 -14.51 8.99
CA GLU A 36 -2.06 -15.68 9.74
C GLU A 36 -0.70 -15.47 10.42
N HIS A 37 0.17 -14.69 9.79
CA HIS A 37 1.52 -14.42 10.28
C HIS A 37 1.67 -13.06 10.98
N GLY A 38 0.61 -12.26 11.12
CA GLY A 38 0.66 -10.93 11.74
C GLY A 38 1.62 -9.97 11.03
N LEU A 39 1.66 -10.00 9.69
CA LEU A 39 2.54 -9.15 8.90
C LEU A 39 1.83 -7.87 8.47
N GLU A 40 1.82 -6.90 9.37
CA GLU A 40 1.07 -5.63 9.26
C GLU A 40 1.37 -4.85 7.95
N GLU A 41 2.63 -4.88 7.48
CA GLU A 41 3.02 -4.33 6.17
C GLU A 41 2.15 -4.91 5.04
N TYR A 42 2.04 -6.23 4.97
CA TYR A 42 1.35 -6.90 3.86
C TYR A 42 -0.16 -6.84 4.02
N ILE A 43 -0.68 -6.77 5.25
CA ILE A 43 -2.09 -6.50 5.51
C ILE A 43 -2.46 -5.13 4.93
N ALA A 44 -1.68 -4.09 5.23
CA ALA A 44 -1.90 -2.75 4.70
C ALA A 44 -1.79 -2.70 3.16
N ARG A 45 -0.78 -3.34 2.57
CA ARG A 45 -0.66 -3.42 1.11
C ARG A 45 -1.88 -4.09 0.46
N CYS A 46 -2.40 -5.15 1.06
CA CYS A 46 -3.61 -5.82 0.55
C CYS A 46 -4.84 -4.90 0.63
N MET A 47 -4.99 -4.14 1.72
CA MET A 47 -6.07 -3.14 1.84
C MET A 47 -5.98 -2.07 0.74
N VAL A 48 -4.78 -1.55 0.46
CA VAL A 48 -4.55 -0.57 -0.61
C VAL A 48 -4.91 -1.15 -1.97
N LEU A 49 -4.41 -2.33 -2.31
CA LEU A 49 -4.74 -2.97 -3.60
C LEU A 49 -6.23 -3.20 -3.77
N ARG A 50 -6.92 -3.63 -2.71
CA ARG A 50 -8.38 -3.81 -2.74
C ARG A 50 -9.11 -2.49 -2.96
N GLY A 51 -8.73 -1.45 -2.23
CA GLY A 51 -9.30 -0.11 -2.37
C GLY A 51 -9.11 0.45 -3.78
N LEU A 52 -7.91 0.33 -4.36
CA LEU A 52 -7.59 0.95 -5.65
C LEU A 52 -8.17 0.23 -6.87
N TYR A 53 -8.23 -1.10 -6.83
CA TYR A 53 -8.50 -1.91 -8.03
C TYR A 53 -9.78 -2.74 -7.97
N THR A 54 -10.29 -3.06 -6.79
CA THR A 54 -11.49 -3.91 -6.65
C THR A 54 -12.72 -3.13 -6.19
N MET A 55 -12.55 -2.24 -5.20
CA MET A 55 -13.66 -1.55 -4.55
C MET A 55 -13.79 -0.08 -4.94
N ASP A 56 -12.75 0.53 -5.52
CA ASP A 56 -12.65 1.98 -5.77
C ASP A 56 -12.97 2.80 -4.50
N ASP A 57 -12.49 2.31 -3.35
CA ASP A 57 -12.76 2.84 -2.03
C ASP A 57 -11.49 3.39 -1.38
N LEU A 58 -11.36 4.72 -1.39
CA LEU A 58 -10.23 5.42 -0.81
C LEU A 58 -10.20 5.32 0.73
N ALA A 59 -11.32 5.03 1.38
CA ALA A 59 -11.34 4.84 2.83
C ALA A 59 -10.49 3.63 3.24
N LEU A 60 -10.41 2.58 2.41
CA LEU A 60 -9.53 1.44 2.65
C LEU A 60 -8.05 1.83 2.61
N VAL A 61 -7.68 2.77 1.74
CA VAL A 61 -6.31 3.29 1.66
C VAL A 61 -5.99 4.08 2.93
N GLU A 62 -6.90 4.95 3.39
CA GLU A 62 -6.71 5.70 4.64
C GLU A 62 -6.64 4.78 5.86
N MET A 63 -7.46 3.74 5.92
CA MET A 63 -7.38 2.74 6.97
C MET A 63 -6.04 2.00 6.96
N ALA A 64 -5.48 1.69 5.78
CA ALA A 64 -4.18 1.05 5.65
C ALA A 64 -3.06 1.97 6.18
N ILE A 65 -3.10 3.26 5.84
CA ILE A 65 -2.16 4.26 6.38
C ILE A 65 -2.26 4.32 7.90
N GLN A 66 -3.47 4.46 8.44
CA GLN A 66 -3.68 4.53 9.89
C GLN A 66 -3.16 3.28 10.60
N HIS A 67 -3.36 2.10 10.00
CA HIS A 67 -2.86 0.84 10.52
C HIS A 67 -1.32 0.80 10.56
N LEU A 68 -0.65 1.25 9.51
CA LEU A 68 0.82 1.35 9.49
C LEU A 68 1.35 2.39 10.49
N GLU A 69 0.65 3.52 10.66
CA GLU A 69 1.00 4.53 11.66
C GLU A 69 0.99 3.93 13.08
N THR A 70 -0.07 3.18 13.42
CA THR A 70 -0.16 2.53 14.74
C THR A 70 0.94 1.50 14.99
N ASN A 71 1.47 0.91 13.91
CA ASN A 71 2.58 -0.04 13.95
C ASN A 71 3.96 0.61 13.75
N ASN A 72 4.03 1.95 13.66
CA ASN A 72 5.26 2.72 13.45
C ASN A 72 6.01 2.44 12.13
N LEU A 73 5.31 1.93 11.12
CA LEU A 73 5.86 1.49 9.82
C LEU A 73 5.87 2.63 8.78
N ASN A 74 6.63 3.71 9.03
CA ASN A 74 6.53 4.89 8.16
C ASN A 74 7.24 4.74 6.81
N PHE A 75 8.19 3.80 6.69
CA PHE A 75 8.76 3.43 5.40
C PHE A 75 7.67 2.84 4.50
N GLU A 76 6.85 1.94 5.04
CA GLU A 76 5.73 1.32 4.33
C GLU A 76 4.64 2.36 3.99
N ILE A 77 4.36 3.31 4.89
CA ILE A 77 3.42 4.42 4.60
C ILE A 77 3.90 5.19 3.37
N LYS A 78 5.19 5.51 3.29
CA LYS A 78 5.76 6.20 2.12
C LYS A 78 5.48 5.40 0.85
N GLU A 79 5.87 4.13 0.82
CA GLU A 79 5.73 3.29 -0.38
C GLU A 79 4.26 3.13 -0.83
N ILE A 80 3.32 2.95 0.11
CA ILE A 80 1.90 2.83 -0.28
C ILE A 80 1.33 4.17 -0.77
N CYS A 81 1.76 5.31 -0.19
CA CYS A 81 1.33 6.62 -0.64
C CYS A 81 1.88 6.95 -2.04
N GLU A 82 3.14 6.60 -2.32
CA GLU A 82 3.73 6.75 -3.66
C GLU A 82 2.93 5.93 -4.69
N HIS A 83 2.60 4.69 -4.36
CA HIS A 83 1.79 3.85 -5.22
C HIS A 83 0.38 4.43 -5.48
N VAL A 84 -0.31 4.91 -4.44
CA VAL A 84 -1.63 5.54 -4.61
C VAL A 84 -1.53 6.79 -5.49
N SER A 85 -0.48 7.59 -5.29
CA SER A 85 -0.20 8.76 -6.12
C SER A 85 -0.04 8.39 -7.59
N GLU A 86 0.78 7.38 -7.90
CA GLU A 86 0.98 6.88 -9.27
C GLU A 86 -0.33 6.38 -9.91
N HIS A 87 -1.16 5.66 -9.15
CA HIS A 87 -2.45 5.15 -9.63
C HIS A 87 -3.40 6.28 -10.04
N TYR A 88 -3.59 7.28 -9.18
CA TYR A 88 -4.48 8.39 -9.49
C TYR A 88 -3.89 9.34 -10.54
N GLN A 89 -2.56 9.47 -10.62
CA GLN A 89 -1.90 10.18 -11.71
C GLN A 89 -2.21 9.52 -13.06
N ALA A 90 -2.14 8.19 -13.14
CA ALA A 90 -2.47 7.43 -14.35
C ALA A 90 -3.96 7.56 -14.75
N LYS A 91 -4.86 7.73 -13.78
CA LYS A 91 -6.29 8.02 -14.00
C LYS A 91 -6.57 9.50 -14.35
N GLY A 92 -5.59 10.39 -14.27
CA GLY A 92 -5.75 11.83 -14.50
C GLY A 92 -6.34 12.61 -13.31
N ASP A 93 -6.51 11.97 -12.15
CA ASP A 93 -6.92 12.65 -10.92
C ASP A 93 -5.69 13.21 -10.19
N TYR A 94 -5.20 14.33 -10.69
CA TYR A 94 -3.99 14.97 -10.16
C TYR A 94 -4.17 15.54 -8.75
N LYS A 95 -5.41 15.80 -8.32
CA LYS A 95 -5.68 16.30 -6.97
C LYS A 95 -5.35 15.20 -5.96
N ILE A 96 -5.95 14.02 -6.13
CA ILE A 96 -5.69 12.89 -5.23
C ILE A 96 -4.23 12.46 -5.35
N ALA A 97 -3.68 12.39 -6.56
CA ALA A 97 -2.27 12.04 -6.74
C ALA A 97 -1.33 12.94 -5.92
N TYR A 98 -1.53 14.27 -6.01
CA TYR A 98 -0.72 15.22 -5.27
C TYR A 98 -0.88 15.11 -3.75
N GLU A 99 -2.11 14.88 -3.25
CA GLU A 99 -2.37 14.68 -1.83
C GLU A 99 -1.56 13.50 -1.26
N TYR A 100 -1.54 12.36 -1.95
CA TYR A 100 -0.76 11.19 -1.50
C TYR A 100 0.75 11.37 -1.69
N LEU A 101 1.20 12.09 -2.72
CA LEU A 101 2.61 12.45 -2.85
C LEU A 101 3.09 13.32 -1.67
N ILE A 102 2.25 14.24 -1.18
CA ILE A 102 2.57 15.01 0.04
C ILE A 102 2.70 14.08 1.24
N LYS A 103 1.75 13.17 1.45
CA LYS A 103 1.79 12.20 2.56
C LYS A 103 3.08 11.36 2.53
N ALA A 104 3.47 10.86 1.36
CA ALA A 104 4.73 10.12 1.19
C ALA A 104 5.97 10.92 1.64
N ASN A 105 6.07 12.18 1.22
CA ASN A 105 7.17 13.07 1.60
C ASN A 105 7.20 13.39 3.11
N GLN A 106 6.03 13.48 3.74
CA GLN A 106 5.92 13.67 5.19
C GLN A 106 6.43 12.45 5.95
N SER A 107 6.04 11.25 5.54
CA SER A 107 6.52 9.99 6.13
C SER A 107 8.04 9.82 6.00
N GLU A 108 8.62 10.20 4.85
CA GLU A 108 10.07 10.19 4.66
C GLU A 108 10.81 11.12 5.64
N THR A 109 10.25 12.30 5.90
CA THR A 109 10.83 13.26 6.83
C THR A 109 10.83 12.71 8.26
N ILE A 110 9.79 11.97 8.65
CA ILE A 110 9.68 11.31 9.96
C ILE A 110 10.74 10.22 10.10
N GLU A 111 10.88 9.36 9.09
CA GLU A 111 11.91 8.30 9.08
C GLU A 111 13.34 8.85 9.20
N ARG A 112 13.66 9.88 8.40
CA ARG A 112 14.98 10.52 8.44
C ARG A 112 15.31 11.09 9.82
N ARG A 113 14.32 11.71 10.50
CA ARG A 113 14.51 12.24 11.86
C ARG A 113 14.78 11.14 12.88
N LYS A 114 14.09 9.98 12.76
CA LYS A 114 14.36 8.81 13.62
C LYS A 114 15.78 8.31 13.43
N GLY A 115 16.27 8.20 12.19
CA GLY A 115 17.63 7.75 11.89
C GLY A 115 18.74 8.66 12.43
N VAL A 116 18.50 9.98 12.51
CA VAL A 116 19.48 10.96 13.06
C VAL A 116 19.54 10.95 14.59
N THR A 117 18.51 10.42 15.28
CA THR A 117 18.47 10.43 16.76
C THR A 117 19.28 9.28 17.39
N ILE A 118 19.80 8.36 16.58
CA ILE A 118 20.51 7.14 17.04
C ILE A 118 22.04 7.21 16.85
N SER A 119 22.59 8.41 16.62
CA SER A 119 24.03 8.65 16.40
C SER A 119 24.67 9.51 17.47
#